data_AF-D8F4Y4-F1
#
_entry.id   AF-D8F4Y4-F1
#
_cell.length_a   1.000
_cell.length_b   1.000
_cell.length_c   1.000
_cell.angle_alpha   90.00
_cell.angle_beta   90.00
_cell.angle_gamma   90.00
#
_symmetry.space_group_name_H-M   'P 1'
#
loop_
_entity.id
_entity.type
_entity.pdbx_description
1 polymer ?
#
loop_
_entity_poly.entity_id
_entity_poly.type
_entity_poly.pdbx_seq_one_letter_code
_entity_poly.pdbx_strand_id
1 'polypeptide(L)' 'MGKRIIVDPITRIEGHLRIEAEVSGGKVVNAWSSAQC' A
#
# COMPACT_ATOMS: atom_id res chain seq x y z
N MET A 1 -8.25 15.63 -3.81
CA MET A 1 -7.42 14.88 -4.78
C MET A 1 -6.39 14.11 -3.97
N GLY A 2 -6.75 12.90 -3.52
CA GLY A 2 -5.90 12.08 -2.65
C GLY A 2 -4.67 11.57 -3.40
N LYS A 3 -3.52 11.52 -2.73
CA LYS A 3 -2.31 10.95 -3.30
C LYS A 3 -2.38 9.43 -3.14
N ARG A 4 -2.36 8.69 -4.24
CA ARG A 4 -2.25 7.23 -4.21
C ARG A 4 -0.77 6.85 -4.13
N ILE A 5 -0.42 6.10 -3.11
CA ILE A 5 0.93 5.59 -2.83
C ILE A 5 0.90 4.09 -3.07
N ILE A 6 1.84 3.59 -3.86
CA ILE A 6 2.01 2.16 -4.12
C ILE A 6 3.36 1.76 -3.54
N VAL A 7 3.35 0.74 -2.67
CA VAL A 7 4.54 0.17 -2.05
C VAL A 7 4.65 -1.28 -2.49
N ASP A 8 5.60 -1.52 -3.40
CA ASP A 8 5.89 -2.82 -4.00
C ASP A 8 7.39 -2.87 -4.37
N PRO A 9 8.20 -3.80 -3.81
CA PRO A 9 7.83 -4.79 -2.80
C PRO A 9 7.88 -4.24 -1.36
N ILE A 10 7.06 -4.82 -0.47
CA ILE A 10 7.22 -4.60 0.97
C ILE A 10 8.43 -5.42 1.46
N THR A 11 9.41 -4.75 2.06
CA THR A 11 10.60 -5.40 2.64
C THR A 11 10.37 -5.91 4.08
N ARG A 12 11.18 -6.88 4.54
CA ARG A 12 11.13 -7.51 5.89
C ARG A 12 9.87 -8.35 6.16
N ILE A 13 9.32 -8.96 5.12
CA ILE A 13 8.27 -9.98 5.21
C ILE A 13 8.72 -11.24 4.44
N GLU A 14 8.07 -12.36 4.71
CA GLU A 14 8.17 -13.56 3.88
C GLU A 14 7.13 -13.45 2.74
N GLY A 15 7.50 -13.89 1.54
CA GLY A 15 6.65 -13.78 0.34
C GLY A 15 6.67 -12.41 -0.37
N HIS A 16 5.69 -12.21 -1.26
CA HIS A 16 5.54 -10.99 -2.06
C HIS A 16 4.22 -10.27 -1.74
N LEU A 17 4.34 -9.06 -1.20
CA LEU A 17 3.21 -8.21 -0.85
C LEU A 17 3.32 -6.86 -1.54
N ARG A 18 2.21 -6.46 -2.14
CA ARG A 18 1.96 -5.12 -2.66
C ARG A 18 0.88 -4.45 -1.82
N ILE A 19 1.16 -3.21 -1.40
CA ILE A 19 0.19 -2.37 -0.67
C ILE A 19 -0.07 -1.09 -1.47
N GLU A 20 -1.34 -0.72 -1.56
CA GLU A 20 -1.76 0.57 -2.08
C GLU A 20 -2.46 1.37 -0.98
N ALA A 21 -2.06 2.62 -0.78
CA ALA A 21 -2.65 3.51 0.20
C ALA A 21 -3.09 4.82 -0.45
N GLU A 22 -4.32 5.24 -0.18
CA GLU A 22 -4.80 6.56 -0.55
C GLU A 22 -4.62 7.50 0.64
N VAL A 23 -3.82 8.57 0.46
CA VAL A 23 -3.53 9.56 1.50
C VAL A 23 -4.20 10.88 1.17
N SER A 24 -4.99 11.41 2.11
CA SER A 24 -5.60 12.73 2.04
C SER A 24 -5.35 13.50 3.34
N GLY A 25 -4.86 14.73 3.25
CA GLY A 25 -4.60 15.57 4.42
C GLY A 25 -3.59 14.98 5.41
N GLY A 26 -2.65 14.16 4.94
CA GLY A 26 -1.66 13.47 5.78
C GLY A 26 -2.19 12.24 6.52
N LYS A 27 -3.45 11.83 6.29
CA LYS A 27 -4.02 10.59 6.84
C LYS A 27 -4.30 9.59 5.72
N VAL A 28 -4.11 8.31 6.04
CA VAL A 28 -4.54 7.22 5.15
C VAL A 28 -6.06 7.14 5.21
N VAL A 29 -6.70 7.28 4.05
CA VAL A 29 -8.17 7.21 3.90
C VAL A 29 -8.57 5.80 3.52
N ASN A 30 -7.85 5.19 2.58
CA ASN A 30 -8.11 3.82 2.12
C ASN A 30 -6.79 3.07 1.96
N ALA A 31 -6.84 1.75 2.10
CA ALA A 31 -5.72 0.87 1.82
C ALA A 31 -6.19 -0.46 1.19
N TRP A 32 -5.39 -1.00 0.28
CA TRP A 32 -5.61 -2.30 -0.35
C TRP A 32 -4.35 -3.15 -0.22
N SER A 33 -4.54 -4.42 0.08
CA SER A 33 -3.49 -5.43 0.07
C SER A 33 -3.67 -6.38 -1.10
N SER A 34 -2.56 -6.68 -1.77
CA SER A 34 -2.48 -7.72 -2.79
C SER A 34 -1.28 -8.59 -2.46
N ALA A 35 -1.55 -9.75 -1.88
CA ALA A 35 -0.58 -10.82 -1.72
C ALA A 35 -0.62 -11.66 -3.00
N GLN A 36 0.53 -11.86 -3.63
CA GLN A 36 0.67 -12.85 -4.68
C GLN A 36 1.04 -14.16 -3.99
N CYS A 37 0.11 -15.11 -4.01
CA CYS A 37 0.36 -16.49 -3.61
C CYS A 37 1.24 -17.20 -4.64
#